data_AF-A0A6C0F4W1-F1
#
_entry.id   AF-A0A6C0F4W1-F1
#
_cell.length_a   1.000
_cell.length_b   1.000
_cell.length_c   1.000
_cell.angle_alpha   90.00
_cell.angle_beta   90.00
_cell.angle_gamma   90.00
#
_symmetry.space_group_name_H-M   'P 1'
#
loop_
_entity.id
_entity.type
_entity.pdbx_description
1 polymer ?
#
loop_
_entity_poly.entity_id
_entity_poly.type
_entity_poly.pdbx_seq_one_letter_code
_entity_poly.pdbx_strand_id
1 'polypeptide(L)' 'MHLSKLVHSQTGKYVMSVLLGLGLATLFRTVCKDKNCIIYQAPPWNEIDGQIYKYDGKCYKYNAEPTQCNKNKQIVDFA' A
#
# COMPACT_ATOMS: atom_id res chain seq x y z
N MET A 1 -13.26 41.53 9.73
CA MET A 1 -11.79 41.38 9.81
C MET A 1 -11.40 41.05 11.27
N HIS A 2 -11.41 39.77 11.66
CA HIS A 2 -11.12 39.33 13.05
C HIS A 2 -10.00 38.28 13.16
N LEU A 3 -9.39 37.90 12.04
CA LEU A 3 -8.27 36.94 11.98
C LEU A 3 -7.06 37.40 12.80
N SER A 4 -6.85 38.71 12.92
CA SER A 4 -5.75 39.30 13.70
C SER A 4 -5.80 38.91 15.18
N LYS A 5 -7.01 38.78 15.76
CA LYS A 5 -7.18 38.37 17.16
C LYS A 5 -6.90 36.88 17.37
N LEU A 6 -7.25 36.03 16.40
CA LEU A 6 -6.95 34.60 16.46
C LEU A 6 -5.43 34.36 16.38
N VAL A 7 -4.73 35.04 15.48
CA VAL A 7 -3.26 34.87 15.31
C VAL A 7 -2.47 35.44 16.50
N HIS A 8 -2.95 36.50 17.14
CA HIS A 8 -2.23 37.14 18.25
C HIS A 8 -2.59 36.60 19.65
N SER A 9 -3.71 35.89 19.80
CA SER A 9 -4.07 35.25 21.07
C SER A 9 -3.25 33.97 21.31
N GLN A 10 -2.88 33.70 22.56
CA GLN A 10 -2.11 32.48 22.88
C GLN A 10 -2.88 31.21 22.50
N THR A 11 -4.18 31.16 22.78
CA THR A 11 -5.04 30.03 22.42
C THR A 11 -5.12 29.85 20.90
N GLY A 12 -5.21 30.93 20.13
CA GLY A 12 -5.30 30.84 18.67
C GLY A 12 -3.98 30.45 18.00
N LYS A 13 -2.82 30.77 18.59
CA LYS A 13 -1.53 30.23 18.15
C LYS A 13 -1.49 28.70 18.25
N TYR A 14 -1.92 28.13 19.36
CA TYR A 14 -1.98 26.67 19.53
C TYR A 14 -2.91 26.00 18.51
N VAL A 15 -4.10 26.54 18.31
CA VAL A 15 -5.07 26.01 17.33
C VAL A 15 -4.51 26.08 15.91
N MET A 16 -3.83 27.17 15.55
CA MET A 16 -3.20 27.31 14.23
C MET A 16 -2.04 26.34 14.02
N SER A 17 -1.19 26.12 15.03
CA SER A 17 -0.12 25.12 14.94
C SER A 17 -0.66 23.71 14.70
N VAL A 18 -1.75 23.33 15.38
CA VAL A 18 -2.41 22.02 15.18
C VAL A 18 -3.03 21.92 13.78
N LEU A 19 -3.75 22.95 13.33
CA LEU A 19 -4.37 22.97 12.00
C LEU A 19 -3.32 22.91 10.87
N LEU A 20 -2.21 23.63 11.03
CA LEU A 20 -1.11 23.61 10.07
C LEU A 20 -0.39 22.25 10.06
N GLY A 21 -0.19 21.64 11.22
CA GLY A 21 0.40 20.30 11.34
C GLY A 21 -0.49 19.22 10.69
N LEU A 22 -1.80 19.27 10.94
CA LEU A 22 -2.76 18.37 10.30
C LEU A 22 -2.86 18.63 8.79
N GLY A 23 -2.90 19.89 8.36
CA GLY A 23 -2.92 20.26 6.95
C GLY A 23 -1.68 19.75 6.21
N LEU A 24 -0.50 19.95 6.79
CA LEU A 24 0.75 19.46 6.20
C LEU A 24 0.80 17.92 6.16
N ALA A 25 0.33 17.23 7.21
CA ALA A 25 0.26 15.78 7.23
C ALA A 25 -0.61 15.20 6.09
N THR A 26 -1.68 15.90 5.70
CA THR A 26 -2.53 15.46 4.57
C THR A 26 -1.83 15.55 3.22
N LEU A 27 -0.84 16.43 3.05
CA LEU A 27 -0.07 16.54 1.80
C LEU A 27 0.87 15.34 1.60
N PHE A 28 1.37 14.76 2.68
CA PHE A 28 2.25 13.59 2.63
C PHE A 28 1.50 12.25 2.67
N ARG A 29 0.18 12.29 2.85
CA ARG A 29 -0.64 11.08 2.74
C ARG A 29 -0.69 10.68 1.27
N THR A 30 0.06 9.65 0.90
CA THR A 30 -0.07 8.99 -0.40
C THR A 30 -1.52 8.57 -0.59
N VAL A 31 -2.24 9.32 -1.42
CA VAL A 31 -3.61 8.97 -1.80
C VAL A 31 -3.51 7.78 -2.73
N CYS A 32 -3.69 6.60 -2.16
CA CYS A 32 -3.93 5.38 -2.90
C CYS A 32 -5.14 5.59 -3.81
N LYS A 33 -4.90 5.96 -5.07
CA LYS A 33 -5.93 5.95 -6.09
C LYS A 33 -6.07 4.52 -6.61
N ASP A 34 -7.26 3.98 -6.43
CA ASP A 34 -7.67 2.68 -6.96
C ASP A 34 -6.80 1.51 -6.46
N LYS A 35 -6.08 0.85 -7.38
CA LYS A 35 -5.34 -0.39 -7.17
C LYS A 35 -3.84 -0.18 -6.95
N ASN A 36 -3.37 1.07 -6.95
CA ASN A 36 -1.94 1.40 -6.88
C ASN A 36 -1.33 1.20 -5.47
N CYS A 37 -2.12 0.78 -4.48
CA CYS A 37 -1.65 0.45 -3.14
C CYS A 37 -1.82 -1.02 -2.76
N ILE A 38 -2.19 -1.86 -3.72
CA ILE A 38 -2.21 -3.31 -3.51
C ILE A 38 -0.85 -3.85 -3.92
N ILE A 39 -0.06 -4.25 -2.93
CA ILE A 39 1.20 -4.95 -3.15
C ILE A 39 0.84 -6.42 -3.31
N TYR A 40 0.96 -6.95 -4.53
CA TYR A 40 0.80 -8.38 -4.79
C TYR A 40 2.15 -9.05 -4.52
N GLN A 41 2.18 -9.96 -3.56
CA GLN A 41 3.35 -10.79 -3.27
C GLN A 41 3.02 -12.25 -3.53
N ALA A 42 3.97 -12.97 -4.11
CA ALA A 42 3.87 -14.42 -4.25
C ALA A 42 4.18 -15.10 -2.91
N PRO A 43 3.53 -16.23 -2.58
CA PRO A 43 3.89 -17.02 -1.41
C PRO A 43 5.32 -17.56 -1.56
N PRO A 44 6.05 -17.75 -0.46
CA PRO A 44 7.46 -18.15 -0.52
C PRO A 44 7.62 -19.53 -1.17
N TRP A 45 8.76 -19.73 -1.85
CA TRP A 45 9.01 -20.92 -2.69
C TRP A 45 8.84 -22.26 -1.98
N ASN A 46 9.24 -22.31 -0.71
CA ASN A 46 9.14 -23.49 0.15
C ASN A 46 7.69 -23.92 0.46
N GLU A 47 6.72 -22.99 0.35
CA GLU A 47 5.32 -23.30 0.55
C GLU A 47 4.64 -23.80 -0.73
N ILE A 48 5.18 -23.46 -1.90
CA ILE A 48 4.64 -23.88 -3.19
C ILE A 48 5.21 -25.24 -3.61
N ASP A 49 6.51 -25.44 -3.39
CA ASP A 49 7.21 -26.62 -3.89
C ASP A 49 6.72 -27.90 -3.21
N GLY A 50 6.28 -28.86 -4.02
CA GLY A 50 5.76 -30.15 -3.55
C GLY A 50 4.35 -30.12 -2.93
N GLN A 51 3.71 -28.96 -2.77
CA GLN A 51 2.36 -28.89 -2.23
C GLN A 51 1.28 -29.12 -3.29
N ILE A 52 0.17 -29.74 -2.86
CA ILE A 52 -1.00 -30.01 -3.70
C ILE A 52 -2.15 -29.13 -3.23
N TYR A 53 -2.63 -28.27 -4.11
CA TYR A 53 -3.72 -27.34 -3.82
C TYR A 53 -5.02 -27.86 -4.40
N LYS A 54 -6.07 -27.90 -3.58
CA LYS A 54 -7.42 -28.25 -4.03
C LYS A 54 -8.18 -26.97 -4.38
N TYR A 55 -8.51 -26.80 -5.65
CA TYR A 55 -9.32 -25.69 -6.14
C TYR A 55 -10.41 -26.22 -7.08
N ASP A 56 -11.65 -25.76 -6.90
CA ASP A 56 -12.81 -26.19 -7.71
C ASP A 56 -12.97 -27.73 -7.82
N GLY A 57 -12.74 -28.43 -6.70
CA GLY A 57 -12.83 -29.89 -6.62
C GLY A 57 -11.67 -30.66 -7.28
N LYS A 58 -10.71 -29.97 -7.90
CA LYS A 58 -9.54 -30.57 -8.57
C LYS A 58 -8.26 -30.29 -7.78
N CYS A 59 -7.34 -31.24 -7.80
CA CYS A 59 -6.04 -31.12 -7.15
C CYS A 59 -4.99 -30.68 -8.18
N TYR A 60 -4.26 -29.62 -7.85
CA TYR A 60 -3.21 -29.05 -8.69
C TYR A 60 -1.87 -29.12 -7.97
N LYS A 61 -0.83 -29.57 -8.67
CA LYS A 61 0.55 -29.52 -8.22
C LYS A 61 1.28 -28.50 -9.08
N TYR A 62 1.90 -27.52 -8.45
CA TYR A 62 2.70 -26.51 -9.15
C TYR A 62 4.16 -26.97 -9.20
N ASN A 63 4.73 -27.02 -10.41
CA ASN A 63 6.16 -27.24 -10.60
C ASN A 63 6.75 -25.96 -11.20
N ALA A 64 7.85 -25.47 -10.64
CA ALA A 64 8.56 -24.32 -11.16
C ALA A 64 9.38 -24.73 -12.38
N GLU A 65 9.16 -24.07 -13.51
CA GLU A 65 9.98 -24.23 -14.71
C GLU A 65 10.70 -22.92 -15.05
N PRO A 66 12.00 -22.98 -15.39
CA PRO A 66 12.73 -21.80 -15.83
C PRO A 66 12.16 -21.31 -17.17
N THR A 67 11.67 -20.08 -17.18
CA THR A 67 11.11 -19.44 -18.39
C THR A 67 11.69 -18.05 -18.59
N GLN A 68 11.59 -17.52 -19.81
CA GLN A 68 12.00 -16.14 -20.08
C GLN A 68 10.96 -15.16 -19.54
N CYS A 69 11.44 -14.06 -18.94
CA CYS A 69 10.58 -13.01 -18.41
C CYS A 69 9.69 -12.43 -19.52
N ASN A 70 8.38 -12.64 -19.39
CA ASN A 70 7.40 -12.13 -20.34
C ASN A 70 6.98 -10.71 -19.95
N LYS A 71 7.24 -9.74 -20.82
CA LYS A 71 6.91 -8.31 -20.61
C LYS A 71 5.41 -8.03 -20.48
N ASN A 72 4.55 -8.95 -20.91
CA ASN A 72 3.09 -8.81 -20.84
C ASN A 72 2.50 -9.35 -19.52
N LYS A 73 3.32 -9.93 -18.63
CA LYS A 73 2.89 -10.45 -17.33
C LYS A 73 3.40 -9.54 -16.21
N GLN A 74 2.58 -9.35 -15.18
CA GLN A 74 3.01 -8.65 -13.97
C GLN A 74 3.94 -9.57 -13.17
N ILE A 75 5.18 -9.13 -12.98
CA ILE A 75 6.17 -9.81 -12.14
C ILE A 75 5.91 -9.34 -10.70
N VAL A 76 5.74 -10.29 -9.78
CA VAL A 76 5.53 -10.04 -8.36
C VAL A 76 6.70 -10.62 -7.57
N ASP A 77 7.13 -9.90 -6.55
CA ASP A 77 8.17 -10.39 -5.64
C ASP A 77 7.59 -11.40 -4.65
N PHE A 78 8.42 -12.30 -4.17
CA PHE A 78 8.06 -13.24 -3.09
C PHE A 78 7.95 -12.47 -1.76
N ALA A 79 6.96 -12.84 -0.94
CA ALA A 79 6.77 -12.32 0.41
C ALA A 79 7.85 -12.79 1.38
#